data_AF-V4BV73-F1
#
_entry.id   AF-V4BV73-F1
#
_cell.length_a   1.000
_cell.length_b   1.000
_cell.length_c   1.000
_cell.angle_alpha   90.00
_cell.angle_beta   90.00
_cell.angle_gamma   90.00
#
_symmetry.space_group_name_H-M   'P 1'
#
loop_
_entity.id
_entity.type
_entity.pdbx_description
1 polymer ?
#
loop_
_entity_poly.entity_id
_entity_poly.type
_entity_poly.pdbx_seq_one_letter_code
_entity_poly.pdbx_strand_id
1 'polypeptide(L)'
;MDGADLCFEIVKRALDGFVYSEAVASHYIRQILEALHYCHANNIIHRDLKPHCVLLASKENSAPVKLGGFGVAVQLPENGKLSGDKVPSSVFYELEPMYYVREDCIGRVGTPQYMAPEVIKREEYGKPVDMWGLGVLSFILLSGYPPFCGTKERLYDLIVKGSYFFRPKQWETLSNESKDFVSKLLELDPSKRLTVEEALNHPWIKDRRSIPKIHLHETVEELKKFNARRKLKGAIMAAVSSSKWTSFYNDPPPPDIDGEDVTSAGAVSQVLDSLEEVQCLADSTEQEKEFVESVLQDTKLHSLLNAELLERLFSNIKLHTLLNHGLLYSVHTRFVQKTLNNHEIVL
;
A
#
# COMPACT_ATOMS: atom_id res chain seq x y z
N MET A 1 -2.90 8.03 -18.42
CA MET A 1 -3.97 8.20 -17.40
C MET A 1 -3.65 9.48 -16.68
N ASP A 2 -4.63 10.37 -16.54
CA ASP A 2 -4.38 11.73 -16.05
C ASP A 2 -4.78 11.92 -14.58
N GLY A 3 -5.39 10.91 -13.97
CA GLY A 3 -5.76 10.86 -12.56
C GLY A 3 -4.65 10.26 -11.69
N ALA A 4 -4.59 10.71 -10.43
CA ALA A 4 -3.81 10.03 -9.39
C ALA A 4 -4.46 8.69 -9.01
N ASP A 5 -3.83 7.95 -8.10
CA ASP A 5 -4.48 6.77 -7.54
C ASP A 5 -5.76 7.12 -6.77
N LEU A 6 -6.65 6.15 -6.69
CA LEU A 6 -8.01 6.31 -6.20
C LEU A 6 -8.07 6.91 -4.79
N CYS A 7 -7.18 6.52 -3.88
CA CYS A 7 -7.20 7.01 -2.51
C CYS A 7 -6.84 8.50 -2.42
N PHE A 8 -5.90 8.99 -3.25
CA PHE A 8 -5.60 10.43 -3.32
C PHE A 8 -6.78 11.22 -3.89
N GLU A 9 -7.41 10.71 -4.95
CA GLU A 9 -8.52 11.43 -5.58
C GLU A 9 -9.77 11.47 -4.69
N ILE A 10 -10.04 10.41 -3.90
CA ILE A 10 -11.12 10.43 -2.91
C ILE A 10 -10.94 11.59 -1.92
N VAL A 11 -9.75 11.71 -1.33
CA VAL A 11 -9.44 12.78 -0.37
C VAL A 11 -9.57 14.15 -1.03
N LYS A 12 -9.02 14.30 -2.24
CA LYS A 12 -9.08 15.56 -2.98
C LYS A 12 -10.52 15.98 -3.26
N ARG A 13 -11.36 15.08 -3.79
CA ARG A 13 -12.77 15.37 -4.07
C ARG A 13 -13.55 15.68 -2.80
N ALA A 14 -13.27 14.98 -1.71
CA ALA A 14 -13.90 15.28 -0.42
C ALA A 14 -13.54 16.68 0.09
N LEU A 15 -12.28 17.11 -0.08
CA LEU A 15 -11.83 18.47 0.24
C LEU A 15 -12.46 19.53 -0.67
N ASP A 16 -12.75 19.17 -1.92
CA ASP A 16 -13.48 20.02 -2.88
C ASP A 16 -15.00 20.04 -2.62
N GLY A 17 -15.48 19.43 -1.53
CA GLY A 17 -16.87 19.46 -1.09
C GLY A 17 -17.75 18.31 -1.60
N PHE A 18 -17.18 17.30 -2.29
CA PHE A 18 -17.94 16.14 -2.74
C PHE A 18 -18.14 15.11 -1.62
N VAL A 19 -19.30 14.46 -1.64
CA VAL A 19 -19.61 13.39 -0.69
C VAL A 19 -18.86 12.11 -1.07
N TYR A 20 -17.99 11.65 -0.18
CA TYR A 20 -17.50 10.28 -0.17
C TYR A 20 -18.38 9.39 0.73
N SER A 21 -18.93 8.30 0.19
CA SER A 21 -19.88 7.40 0.87
C SER A 21 -19.63 5.93 0.50
N GLU A 22 -20.29 5.00 1.20
CA GLU A 22 -20.25 3.57 0.84
C GLU A 22 -20.69 3.32 -0.61
N ALA A 23 -21.72 4.05 -1.09
CA ALA A 23 -22.20 3.91 -2.47
C ALA A 23 -21.14 4.32 -3.52
N VAL A 24 -20.22 5.22 -3.14
CA VAL A 24 -19.07 5.62 -3.97
C VAL A 24 -17.98 4.54 -3.91
N ALA A 25 -17.64 4.04 -2.71
CA ALA A 25 -16.68 2.96 -2.55
C ALA A 25 -17.10 1.69 -3.30
N SER A 26 -18.36 1.25 -3.11
CA SER A 26 -18.98 0.12 -3.82
C SER A 26 -18.93 0.30 -5.33
N HIS A 27 -19.14 1.52 -5.84
CA HIS A 27 -19.05 1.80 -7.27
C HIS A 27 -17.65 1.54 -7.85
N TYR A 28 -16.60 1.98 -7.14
CA TYR A 28 -15.23 1.75 -7.58
C TYR A 28 -14.82 0.28 -7.42
N ILE A 29 -15.19 -0.36 -6.31
CA ILE A 29 -14.91 -1.78 -6.06
C ILE A 29 -15.57 -2.66 -7.12
N ARG A 30 -16.80 -2.34 -7.55
CA ARG A 30 -17.45 -3.04 -8.65
C ARG A 30 -16.64 -2.98 -9.96
N GLN A 31 -16.11 -1.81 -10.32
CA GLN A 31 -15.29 -1.68 -11.53
C GLN A 31 -13.97 -2.46 -11.42
N ILE A 32 -13.37 -2.51 -10.23
CA ILE A 32 -12.18 -3.35 -9.96
C ILE A 32 -12.54 -4.83 -10.09
N LEU A 33 -13.68 -5.26 -9.55
CA LEU A 33 -14.18 -6.63 -9.70
C LEU A 33 -14.43 -6.98 -11.18
N GLU A 34 -15.00 -6.08 -11.97
CA GLU A 34 -15.20 -6.29 -13.42
C GLU A 34 -13.87 -6.50 -14.15
N ALA A 35 -12.81 -5.75 -13.78
CA ALA A 35 -11.47 -5.95 -14.31
C ALA A 35 -10.84 -7.28 -13.86
N LEU A 36 -10.99 -7.65 -12.59
CA LEU A 36 -10.52 -8.94 -12.06
C LEU A 36 -11.27 -10.11 -12.69
N HIS A 37 -12.57 -9.97 -12.94
CA HIS A 37 -13.38 -11.00 -13.58
C HIS A 37 -12.86 -11.30 -14.98
N TYR A 38 -12.54 -10.25 -15.75
CA TYR A 38 -11.87 -10.42 -17.04
C TYR A 38 -10.53 -11.16 -16.91
N CYS A 39 -9.69 -10.78 -15.93
CA CYS A 39 -8.41 -11.46 -15.72
C CYS A 39 -8.61 -12.95 -15.37
N HIS A 40 -9.49 -13.22 -14.41
CA HIS A 40 -9.76 -14.57 -13.91
C HIS A 40 -10.42 -15.45 -14.96
N ALA A 41 -11.27 -14.92 -15.83
CA ALA A 41 -11.83 -15.64 -16.97
C ALA A 41 -10.74 -16.04 -17.99
N ASN A 42 -9.68 -15.25 -18.10
CA ASN A 42 -8.51 -15.55 -18.92
C ASN A 42 -7.41 -16.30 -18.13
N ASN A 43 -7.70 -16.82 -16.94
CA ASN A 43 -6.73 -17.50 -16.06
C ASN A 43 -5.50 -16.64 -15.73
N ILE A 44 -5.63 -15.32 -15.72
CA ILE A 44 -4.59 -14.39 -15.28
C ILE A 44 -4.87 -13.98 -13.83
N ILE A 45 -3.85 -13.98 -12.98
CA ILE A 45 -3.92 -13.42 -11.62
C ILE A 45 -2.98 -12.23 -11.49
N HIS A 46 -3.42 -11.20 -10.77
CA HIS A 46 -2.71 -9.92 -10.65
C HIS A 46 -1.57 -9.97 -9.61
N ARG A 47 -1.80 -10.63 -8.46
CA ARG A 47 -0.85 -10.85 -7.35
C ARG A 47 -0.33 -9.62 -6.58
N ASP A 48 -0.57 -8.40 -7.06
CA ASP A 48 -0.17 -7.16 -6.36
C ASP A 48 -1.28 -6.09 -6.33
N LEU A 49 -2.51 -6.50 -6.01
CA LEU A 49 -3.65 -5.58 -5.95
C LEU A 49 -3.52 -4.65 -4.73
N LYS A 50 -3.30 -3.37 -4.99
CA LYS A 50 -3.10 -2.32 -3.99
C LYS A 50 -3.60 -0.96 -4.51
N PRO A 51 -3.75 0.07 -3.66
CA PRO A 51 -4.24 1.39 -4.08
C PRO A 51 -3.51 1.98 -5.30
N HIS A 52 -2.18 1.85 -5.36
CA HIS A 52 -1.37 2.35 -6.48
C HIS A 52 -1.77 1.74 -7.85
N CYS A 53 -2.38 0.56 -7.86
CA CYS A 53 -2.80 -0.14 -9.06
C CYS A 53 -4.17 0.34 -9.58
N VAL A 54 -4.90 1.14 -8.79
CA VAL A 54 -6.25 1.60 -9.14
C VAL A 54 -6.22 3.09 -9.44
N LEU A 55 -6.33 3.41 -10.72
CA LEU A 55 -6.15 4.77 -11.24
C LEU A 55 -7.45 5.28 -11.86
N LEU A 56 -7.75 6.57 -11.71
CA LEU A 56 -8.86 7.18 -12.43
C LEU A 56 -8.45 7.55 -13.84
N ALA A 57 -9.31 7.23 -14.81
CA ALA A 57 -9.03 7.47 -16.22
C ALA A 57 -8.88 8.96 -16.54
N SER A 58 -9.64 9.82 -15.87
CA SER A 58 -9.62 11.27 -16.00
C SER A 58 -9.95 11.96 -14.66
N LYS A 59 -9.94 13.30 -14.64
CA LYS A 59 -10.30 14.10 -13.46
C LYS A 59 -11.81 14.34 -13.32
N GLU A 60 -12.62 13.82 -14.24
CA GLU A 60 -14.07 14.01 -14.22
C GLU A 60 -14.74 13.26 -13.05
N ASN A 61 -15.84 13.80 -12.53
CA ASN A 61 -16.51 13.25 -11.35
C ASN A 61 -16.95 11.79 -11.52
N SER A 62 -17.31 11.37 -12.73
CA SER A 62 -17.71 10.00 -13.07
C SER A 62 -16.64 9.22 -13.83
N ALA A 63 -15.37 9.65 -13.75
CA ALA A 63 -14.29 8.94 -14.41
C ALA A 63 -14.22 7.47 -13.96
N PRO A 64 -14.14 6.51 -14.89
CA PRO A 64 -13.99 5.12 -14.52
C PRO A 64 -12.61 4.87 -13.91
N VAL A 65 -12.53 3.91 -12.99
CA VAL A 65 -11.25 3.38 -12.52
C VAL A 65 -10.72 2.35 -13.49
N LYS A 66 -9.40 2.31 -13.63
CA LYS A 66 -8.68 1.31 -14.40
C LYS A 66 -7.69 0.62 -13.51
N LEU A 67 -7.71 -0.71 -13.56
CA LEU A 67 -6.70 -1.54 -12.92
C LEU A 67 -5.44 -1.55 -13.80
N GLY A 68 -4.31 -1.14 -13.21
CA GLY A 68 -2.96 -1.28 -13.75
C GLY A 68 -2.09 -2.09 -12.80
N GLY A 69 -0.77 -2.03 -12.93
CA GLY A 69 0.14 -2.69 -11.99
C GLY A 69 0.41 -4.18 -12.25
N PHE A 70 0.19 -4.65 -13.47
CA PHE A 70 0.39 -6.06 -13.89
C PHE A 70 1.86 -6.51 -13.96
N GLY A 71 2.80 -5.79 -13.34
CA GLY A 71 4.25 -6.08 -13.43
C GLY A 71 4.66 -7.42 -12.82
N VAL A 72 3.84 -7.97 -11.92
CA VAL A 72 3.99 -9.31 -11.33
C VAL A 72 2.78 -10.21 -11.61
N ALA A 73 1.92 -9.84 -12.58
CA ALA A 73 0.81 -10.70 -12.97
C ALA A 73 1.33 -11.96 -13.68
N VAL A 74 0.54 -13.02 -13.66
CA VAL A 74 0.93 -14.30 -14.27
C VAL A 74 -0.28 -15.07 -14.78
N GLN A 75 -0.05 -15.81 -15.86
CA GLN A 75 -0.98 -16.78 -16.41
C GLN A 75 -0.94 -18.06 -15.57
N LEU A 76 -2.07 -18.47 -15.02
CA LEU A 76 -2.20 -19.72 -14.29
C LEU A 76 -2.09 -20.92 -15.25
N PRO A 77 -1.39 -22.00 -14.84
CA PRO A 77 -1.40 -23.27 -15.55
C PRO A 77 -2.78 -23.95 -15.47
N GLU A 78 -2.98 -25.03 -16.24
CA GLU A 78 -4.28 -25.72 -16.37
C GLU A 78 -4.86 -26.20 -15.03
N ASN A 79 -4.02 -26.55 -14.06
CA ASN A 79 -4.45 -26.94 -12.71
C ASN A 79 -4.95 -25.77 -11.85
N GLY A 80 -4.85 -24.53 -12.35
CA GLY A 80 -5.34 -23.31 -11.71
C GLY A 80 -4.51 -22.81 -10.52
N LYS A 81 -3.33 -23.39 -10.25
CA LYS A 81 -2.50 -23.07 -9.08
C LYS A 81 -1.02 -22.92 -9.41
N LEU A 82 -0.35 -22.04 -8.68
CA LEU A 82 1.10 -21.86 -8.71
C LEU A 82 1.72 -22.49 -7.47
N SER A 83 2.91 -23.06 -7.61
CA SER A 83 3.69 -23.54 -6.47
C SER A 83 4.22 -22.34 -5.66
N GLY A 84 4.06 -22.39 -4.34
CA GLY A 84 4.64 -21.38 -3.45
C GLY A 84 6.14 -21.56 -3.19
N ASP A 85 6.71 -22.74 -3.47
CA ASP A 85 8.08 -23.11 -3.07
C ASP A 85 8.97 -23.70 -4.18
N LYS A 86 8.45 -24.09 -5.35
CA LYS A 86 9.24 -24.81 -6.37
C LYS A 86 9.24 -24.13 -7.75
N VAL A 87 10.45 -24.01 -8.31
CA VAL A 87 10.69 -23.93 -9.76
C VAL A 87 10.31 -25.29 -10.35
N PRO A 88 9.39 -25.41 -11.32
CA PRO A 88 9.28 -26.66 -12.06
C PRO A 88 10.54 -26.79 -12.91
N SER A 89 11.43 -27.72 -12.58
CA SER A 89 12.66 -28.00 -13.34
C SER A 89 12.39 -28.48 -14.78
N SER A 90 11.12 -28.71 -15.17
CA SER A 90 10.70 -29.18 -16.48
C SER A 90 10.31 -28.09 -17.48
N VAL A 91 10.41 -26.78 -17.14
CA VAL A 91 10.09 -25.67 -18.08
C VAL A 91 11.35 -25.12 -18.79
N PHE A 92 12.51 -25.74 -18.57
CA PHE A 92 13.80 -25.23 -19.09
C PHE A 92 14.22 -25.78 -20.46
N TYR A 93 13.44 -26.67 -21.06
CA TYR A 93 13.77 -27.19 -22.37
C TYR A 93 12.63 -26.93 -23.36
N GLU A 94 12.97 -26.08 -24.34
CA GLU A 94 12.31 -25.90 -25.63
C GLU A 94 11.06 -25.03 -25.62
N LEU A 95 11.23 -23.71 -25.83
CA LEU A 95 10.56 -22.88 -26.86
C LEU A 95 10.82 -21.37 -26.61
N GLU A 96 11.54 -20.72 -27.52
CA GLU A 96 11.63 -19.24 -27.63
C GLU A 96 10.49 -18.69 -28.54
N PRO A 97 10.16 -17.37 -28.55
CA PRO A 97 9.92 -16.47 -27.42
C PRO A 97 8.69 -15.56 -27.66
N MET A 98 7.75 -15.36 -26.71
CA MET A 98 7.01 -14.07 -26.67
C MET A 98 6.14 -13.76 -25.43
N TYR A 99 6.14 -14.54 -24.36
CA TYR A 99 5.46 -14.14 -23.13
C TYR A 99 6.29 -14.61 -21.92
N TYR A 100 7.36 -13.88 -21.63
CA TYR A 100 8.20 -14.13 -20.46
C TYR A 100 7.37 -13.98 -19.18
N VAL A 101 6.97 -15.11 -18.60
CA VAL A 101 6.80 -15.24 -17.16
C VAL A 101 8.20 -15.01 -16.59
N ARG A 102 8.41 -13.95 -15.80
CA ARG A 102 9.72 -13.73 -15.16
C ARG A 102 10.05 -14.92 -14.27
N GLU A 103 11.26 -15.46 -14.41
CA GLU A 103 11.87 -16.44 -13.50
C GLU A 103 11.81 -15.98 -12.03
N ASP A 104 11.75 -14.67 -11.80
CA ASP A 104 11.84 -14.00 -10.50
C ASP A 104 10.55 -14.06 -9.64
N CYS A 105 9.50 -14.78 -10.07
CA CYS A 105 8.15 -14.72 -9.49
C CYS A 105 7.81 -15.85 -8.52
N ILE A 106 8.81 -16.45 -7.86
CA ILE A 106 8.67 -17.61 -6.96
C ILE A 106 8.76 -17.14 -5.50
N GLY A 107 7.90 -17.68 -4.62
CA GLY A 107 7.83 -17.32 -3.21
C GLY A 107 6.81 -16.21 -2.89
N ARG A 108 7.12 -15.36 -1.91
CA ARG A 108 6.24 -14.25 -1.46
C ARG A 108 6.28 -13.11 -2.48
N VAL A 109 5.35 -13.11 -3.42
CA VAL A 109 5.22 -12.08 -4.46
C VAL A 109 4.16 -11.04 -4.09
N GLY A 110 4.43 -9.78 -4.44
CA GLY A 110 3.54 -8.65 -4.20
C GLY A 110 4.00 -7.76 -3.05
N THR A 111 3.13 -6.87 -2.60
CA THR A 111 3.41 -5.95 -1.50
C THR A 111 2.94 -6.57 -0.17
N PRO A 112 3.82 -6.73 0.86
CA PRO A 112 3.54 -7.49 2.09
C PRO A 112 2.18 -7.24 2.75
N GLN A 113 1.78 -5.97 2.90
CA GLN A 113 0.52 -5.59 3.56
C GLN A 113 -0.75 -6.02 2.79
N TYR A 114 -0.63 -6.45 1.53
CA TYR A 114 -1.72 -6.90 0.67
C TYR A 114 -1.63 -8.40 0.32
N MET A 115 -0.57 -9.09 0.76
CA MET A 115 -0.38 -10.50 0.47
C MET A 115 -1.43 -11.36 1.20
N ALA A 116 -1.91 -12.40 0.53
CA ALA A 116 -2.81 -13.38 1.11
C ALA A 116 -2.07 -14.33 2.08
N PRO A 117 -2.78 -14.94 3.05
CA PRO A 117 -2.19 -15.88 4.01
C PRO A 117 -1.43 -17.02 3.35
N GLU A 118 -2.01 -17.63 2.31
CA GLU A 118 -1.39 -18.73 1.56
C GLU A 118 -0.09 -18.32 0.85
N VAL A 119 0.02 -17.06 0.40
CA VAL A 119 1.25 -16.52 -0.20
C VAL A 119 2.33 -16.34 0.88
N ILE A 120 1.97 -15.83 2.05
CA ILE A 120 2.92 -15.66 3.18
C ILE A 120 3.42 -17.01 3.69
N LYS A 121 2.53 -18.02 3.74
CA LYS A 121 2.86 -19.41 4.10
C LYS A 121 3.63 -20.17 3.03
N ARG A 122 3.76 -19.60 1.82
CA ARG A 122 4.36 -20.25 0.64
C ARG A 122 3.62 -21.53 0.22
N GLU A 123 2.31 -21.55 0.44
CA GLU A 123 1.43 -22.61 -0.03
C GLU A 123 1.11 -22.41 -1.52
N GLU A 124 0.51 -23.41 -2.16
CA GLU A 124 0.00 -23.24 -3.52
C GLU A 124 -1.16 -22.25 -3.55
N TYR A 125 -1.14 -21.33 -4.51
CA TYR A 125 -2.14 -20.26 -4.59
C TYR A 125 -2.62 -20.02 -6.02
N GLY A 126 -3.75 -19.34 -6.14
CA GLY A 126 -4.39 -19.05 -7.43
C GLY A 126 -5.24 -17.78 -7.37
N LYS A 127 -6.35 -17.74 -8.11
CA LYS A 127 -7.29 -16.60 -8.18
C LYS A 127 -7.70 -15.98 -6.83
N PRO A 128 -7.88 -16.76 -5.72
CA PRO A 128 -8.28 -16.19 -4.43
C PRO A 128 -7.31 -15.14 -3.84
N VAL A 129 -6.06 -15.07 -4.28
CA VAL A 129 -5.11 -14.07 -3.75
C VAL A 129 -5.48 -12.64 -4.17
N ASP A 130 -6.04 -12.47 -5.38
CA ASP A 130 -6.51 -11.17 -5.84
C ASP A 130 -7.74 -10.73 -5.05
N MET A 131 -8.59 -11.69 -4.66
CA MET A 131 -9.78 -11.44 -3.85
C MET A 131 -9.42 -11.03 -2.42
N TRP A 132 -8.35 -11.59 -1.86
CA TRP A 132 -7.80 -11.12 -0.59
C TRP A 132 -7.27 -9.68 -0.70
N GLY A 133 -6.46 -9.38 -1.73
CA GLY A 133 -5.97 -8.03 -1.99
C GLY A 133 -7.12 -7.03 -2.16
N LEU A 134 -8.23 -7.47 -2.76
CA LEU A 134 -9.45 -6.67 -2.90
C LEU A 134 -10.12 -6.45 -1.54
N GLY A 135 -10.14 -7.44 -0.66
CA GLY A 135 -10.60 -7.31 0.72
C GLY A 135 -9.81 -6.25 1.49
N VAL A 136 -8.48 -6.30 1.41
CA VAL A 136 -7.59 -5.30 2.03
C VAL A 136 -7.86 -3.90 1.45
N LEU A 137 -7.99 -3.78 0.13
CA LEU A 137 -8.33 -2.51 -0.51
C LEU A 137 -9.70 -1.99 -0.10
N SER A 138 -10.71 -2.86 -0.05
CA SER A 138 -12.08 -2.51 0.35
C SER A 138 -12.12 -2.02 1.79
N PHE A 139 -11.38 -2.68 2.69
CA PHE A 139 -11.21 -2.25 4.07
C PHE A 139 -10.62 -0.83 4.14
N ILE A 140 -9.57 -0.54 3.37
CA ILE A 140 -8.96 0.81 3.30
C ILE A 140 -9.93 1.83 2.74
N LEU A 141 -10.68 1.50 1.68
CA LEU A 141 -11.65 2.43 1.08
C LEU A 141 -12.79 2.77 2.03
N LEU A 142 -13.20 1.83 2.90
CA LEU A 142 -14.28 2.03 3.85
C LEU A 142 -13.84 2.70 5.15
N SER A 143 -12.62 2.46 5.61
CA SER A 143 -12.16 2.91 6.94
C SER A 143 -10.97 3.86 6.93
N GLY A 144 -10.23 3.94 5.82
CA GLY A 144 -9.07 4.81 5.66
C GLY A 144 -7.76 4.29 6.25
N TYR A 145 -7.76 3.11 6.88
CA TYR A 145 -6.58 2.42 7.37
C TYR A 145 -6.57 0.95 6.91
N PRO A 146 -5.40 0.29 6.81
CA PRO A 146 -5.33 -1.12 6.42
C PRO A 146 -5.70 -2.05 7.59
N PRO A 147 -6.26 -3.24 7.30
CA PRO A 147 -6.64 -4.23 8.32
C PRO A 147 -5.46 -4.80 9.10
N PHE A 148 -4.27 -4.85 8.47
CA PHE A 148 -3.04 -5.39 9.05
C PHE A 148 -1.95 -4.32 9.02
N CYS A 149 -1.30 -4.10 10.17
CA CYS A 149 -0.20 -3.14 10.36
C CYS A 149 0.83 -3.70 11.33
N GLY A 150 2.05 -3.16 11.28
CA GLY A 150 3.15 -3.49 12.19
C GLY A 150 4.40 -3.91 11.43
N THR A 151 5.46 -4.19 12.16
CA THR A 151 6.73 -4.70 11.59
C THR A 151 6.51 -5.94 10.75
N LYS A 152 7.45 -6.25 9.86
CA LYS A 152 7.37 -7.39 8.94
C LYS A 152 6.90 -8.70 9.60
N GLU A 153 7.49 -9.10 10.72
CA GLU A 153 7.14 -10.33 11.43
C GLU A 153 5.73 -10.26 12.02
N ARG A 154 5.38 -9.13 12.63
CA ARG A 154 4.07 -8.91 13.24
C ARG A 154 2.97 -8.87 12.18
N LEU A 155 3.23 -8.20 11.06
CA LEU A 155 2.33 -8.12 9.91
C LEU A 155 2.00 -9.51 9.38
N TYR A 156 3.03 -10.35 9.17
CA TYR A 156 2.82 -11.73 8.71
C TYR A 156 2.04 -12.56 9.72
N ASP A 157 2.32 -12.42 11.01
CA ASP A 157 1.56 -13.10 12.07
C ASP A 157 0.07 -12.72 12.05
N LEU A 158 -0.24 -11.43 11.93
CA LEU A 158 -1.60 -10.92 11.86
C LEU A 158 -2.34 -11.43 10.62
N ILE A 159 -1.70 -11.40 9.45
CA ILE A 159 -2.29 -11.89 8.20
C ILE A 159 -2.57 -13.39 8.28
N VAL A 160 -1.60 -14.19 8.72
CA VAL A 160 -1.75 -15.65 8.83
C VAL A 160 -2.84 -16.05 9.82
N LYS A 161 -3.01 -15.28 10.90
CA LYS A 161 -4.08 -15.47 11.88
C LYS A 161 -5.41 -14.85 11.46
N GLY A 162 -5.45 -14.05 10.39
CA GLY A 162 -6.64 -13.30 9.98
C GLY A 162 -7.11 -12.32 11.05
N SER A 163 -6.18 -11.81 11.87
CA SER A 163 -6.50 -10.98 13.02
C SER A 163 -6.49 -9.51 12.61
N TYR A 164 -7.69 -8.98 12.37
CA TYR A 164 -7.95 -7.56 12.14
C TYR A 164 -9.14 -7.10 12.99
N PHE A 165 -9.30 -5.80 13.17
CA PHE A 165 -10.33 -5.23 14.03
C PHE A 165 -11.07 -4.08 13.34
N PHE A 166 -12.40 -4.12 13.38
CA PHE A 166 -13.26 -3.04 12.93
C PHE A 166 -13.34 -1.96 14.01
N ARG A 167 -12.43 -0.97 13.96
CA ARG A 167 -12.42 0.15 14.92
C ARG A 167 -13.78 0.87 14.94
N PRO A 168 -14.47 0.98 16.10
CA PRO A 168 -15.82 1.55 16.19
C PRO A 168 -15.92 2.94 15.56
N LYS A 169 -14.90 3.78 15.76
CA LYS A 169 -14.84 5.15 15.25
C LYS A 169 -15.17 5.27 13.76
N GLN A 170 -14.70 4.34 12.93
CA GLN A 170 -15.02 4.31 11.50
C GLN A 170 -16.17 3.34 11.19
N TRP A 171 -16.15 2.15 11.79
CA TRP A 171 -17.01 1.05 11.37
C TRP A 171 -18.40 1.03 11.99
N GLU A 172 -18.67 1.75 13.08
CA GLU A 172 -20.00 1.79 13.70
C GLU A 172 -21.05 2.35 12.72
N THR A 173 -20.66 3.34 11.92
CA THR A 173 -21.55 4.01 10.95
C THR A 173 -21.75 3.25 9.64
N LEU A 174 -20.93 2.22 9.38
CA LEU A 174 -20.98 1.44 8.14
C LEU A 174 -22.02 0.32 8.19
N SER A 175 -22.64 0.06 7.03
CA SER A 175 -23.64 -0.98 6.84
C SER A 175 -23.12 -2.38 7.19
N ASN A 176 -24.02 -3.26 7.65
CA ASN A 176 -23.67 -4.66 7.91
C ASN A 176 -23.28 -5.39 6.63
N GLU A 177 -23.86 -5.01 5.50
CA GLU A 177 -23.57 -5.55 4.18
C GLU A 177 -22.14 -5.24 3.73
N SER A 178 -21.61 -4.04 4.04
CA SER A 178 -20.22 -3.71 3.75
C SER A 178 -19.23 -4.51 4.61
N LYS A 179 -19.54 -4.69 5.89
CA LYS A 179 -18.76 -5.50 6.84
C LYS A 179 -18.74 -6.96 6.43
N ASP A 180 -19.90 -7.51 6.04
CA ASP A 180 -20.05 -8.87 5.55
C ASP A 180 -19.24 -9.09 4.25
N PHE A 181 -19.35 -8.15 3.30
CA PHE A 181 -18.57 -8.18 2.06
C PHE A 181 -17.05 -8.24 2.32
N VAL A 182 -16.54 -7.34 3.17
CA VAL A 182 -15.11 -7.30 3.53
C VAL A 182 -14.68 -8.57 4.26
N SER A 183 -15.49 -9.05 5.20
CA SER A 183 -15.16 -10.24 5.99
C SER A 183 -15.05 -11.49 5.12
N LYS A 184 -15.95 -11.64 4.14
CA LYS A 184 -15.93 -12.76 3.19
C LYS A 184 -14.81 -12.69 2.15
N LEU A 185 -14.30 -11.49 1.84
CA LEU A 185 -13.08 -11.31 1.04
C LEU A 185 -11.81 -11.60 1.85
N LEU A 186 -11.82 -11.29 3.15
CA LEU A 186 -10.73 -11.56 4.10
C LEU A 186 -10.89 -12.92 4.81
N GLU A 187 -11.58 -13.87 4.18
CA GLU A 187 -11.68 -15.25 4.65
C GLU A 187 -10.31 -15.94 4.52
N LEU A 188 -9.88 -16.61 5.60
CA LEU A 188 -8.57 -17.23 5.69
C LEU A 188 -8.46 -18.44 4.77
N ASP A 189 -9.51 -19.24 4.69
CA ASP A 189 -9.57 -20.39 3.81
C ASP A 189 -9.84 -19.93 2.36
N PRO A 190 -8.87 -20.05 1.43
CA PRO A 190 -9.04 -19.58 0.06
C PRO A 190 -10.14 -20.31 -0.70
N SER A 191 -10.59 -21.49 -0.23
CA SER A 191 -11.71 -22.22 -0.82
C SER A 191 -13.09 -21.68 -0.41
N LYS A 192 -13.15 -20.94 0.71
CA LYS A 192 -14.37 -20.30 1.23
C LYS A 192 -14.42 -18.80 0.93
N ARG A 193 -13.28 -18.22 0.59
CA ARG A 193 -13.15 -16.82 0.19
C ARG A 193 -13.95 -16.57 -1.08
N LEU A 194 -14.67 -15.44 -1.11
CA LEU A 194 -15.48 -15.08 -2.27
C LEU A 194 -14.68 -15.12 -3.57
N THR A 195 -15.24 -15.79 -4.57
CA THR A 195 -14.83 -15.65 -5.96
C THR A 195 -15.27 -14.30 -6.52
N VAL A 196 -14.74 -13.92 -7.68
CA VAL A 196 -15.09 -12.65 -8.31
C VAL A 196 -16.56 -12.63 -8.76
N GLU A 197 -17.10 -13.75 -9.23
CA GLU A 197 -18.50 -13.91 -9.63
C GLU A 197 -19.45 -13.77 -8.42
N GLU A 198 -19.11 -14.37 -7.30
CA GLU A 198 -19.87 -14.26 -6.06
C GLU A 198 -19.81 -12.84 -5.50
N ALA A 199 -18.64 -12.21 -5.51
CA ALA A 199 -18.45 -10.84 -5.06
C ALA A 199 -19.24 -9.83 -5.91
N LEU A 200 -19.30 -10.01 -7.24
CA LEU A 200 -20.13 -9.18 -8.13
C LEU A 200 -21.64 -9.33 -7.86
N ASN A 201 -22.06 -10.48 -7.34
CA ASN A 201 -23.45 -10.77 -6.97
C ASN A 201 -23.78 -10.43 -5.51
N HIS A 202 -22.80 -10.05 -4.71
CA HIS A 202 -23.01 -9.67 -3.31
C HIS A 202 -23.98 -8.49 -3.19
N PRO A 203 -24.92 -8.47 -2.22
CA PRO A 203 -25.91 -7.39 -2.07
C PRO A 203 -25.29 -5.99 -2.07
N TRP A 204 -24.18 -5.82 -1.34
CA TRP A 204 -23.44 -4.55 -1.26
C TRP A 204 -22.85 -4.06 -2.59
N ILE A 205 -22.67 -4.94 -3.58
CA ILE A 205 -22.15 -4.59 -4.92
C ILE A 205 -23.29 -4.52 -5.95
N LYS A 206 -24.24 -5.46 -5.88
CA LYS A 206 -25.32 -5.62 -6.84
C LYS A 206 -26.44 -4.61 -6.66
N ASP A 207 -26.87 -4.37 -5.42
CA ASP A 207 -27.97 -3.44 -5.12
C ASP A 207 -27.45 -2.10 -4.60
N ARG A 208 -26.99 -1.26 -5.52
CA ARG A 208 -26.46 0.07 -5.17
C ARG A 208 -27.49 1.04 -4.61
N ARG A 209 -28.79 0.76 -4.75
CA ARG A 209 -29.85 1.70 -4.35
C ARG A 209 -30.09 1.67 -2.84
N SER A 210 -29.85 0.54 -2.20
CA SER A 210 -30.01 0.33 -0.75
C SER A 210 -28.79 0.76 0.07
N ILE A 211 -27.65 1.07 -0.58
CA ILE A 211 -26.42 1.45 0.10
C ILE A 211 -26.51 2.87 0.69
N PRO A 212 -26.08 3.10 1.95
CA PRO A 212 -26.01 4.42 2.54
C PRO A 212 -25.19 5.41 1.72
N LYS A 213 -25.71 6.64 1.57
CA LYS A 213 -25.06 7.75 0.86
C LYS A 213 -24.53 8.83 1.80
N ILE A 214 -24.42 8.49 3.09
CA ILE A 214 -23.93 9.38 4.14
C ILE A 214 -22.44 9.64 3.91
N HIS A 215 -22.01 10.88 4.15
CA HIS A 215 -20.60 11.22 4.03
C HIS A 215 -19.77 10.56 5.14
N LEU A 216 -18.74 9.81 4.75
CA LEU A 216 -17.83 9.12 5.65
C LEU A 216 -16.67 10.05 6.06
N HIS A 217 -16.95 11.01 6.95
CA HIS A 217 -15.96 12.00 7.39
C HIS A 217 -14.71 11.37 8.01
N GLU A 218 -14.91 10.44 8.97
CA GLU A 218 -13.82 9.76 9.67
C GLU A 218 -12.92 8.95 8.73
N THR A 219 -13.52 8.31 7.73
CA THR A 219 -12.79 7.58 6.68
C THR A 219 -11.92 8.51 5.84
N VAL A 220 -12.43 9.69 5.47
CA VAL A 220 -11.66 10.68 4.70
C VAL A 220 -10.47 11.22 5.50
N GLU A 221 -10.66 11.49 6.80
CA GLU A 221 -9.57 11.93 7.67
C GLU A 221 -8.48 10.85 7.81
N GLU A 222 -8.85 9.59 7.97
CA GLU A 222 -7.86 8.50 8.00
C GLU A 222 -7.18 8.29 6.63
N LEU A 223 -7.92 8.40 5.52
CA LEU A 223 -7.34 8.34 4.19
C LEU A 223 -6.30 9.46 3.95
N LYS A 224 -6.51 10.67 4.49
CA LYS A 224 -5.50 11.74 4.44
C LYS A 224 -4.19 11.30 5.09
N LYS A 225 -4.26 10.74 6.30
CA LYS A 225 -3.09 10.23 7.04
C LYS A 225 -2.42 9.09 6.28
N PHE A 226 -3.21 8.13 5.80
CA PHE A 226 -2.73 7.00 4.99
C PHE A 226 -1.98 7.46 3.73
N ASN A 227 -2.54 8.42 3.00
CA ASN A 227 -1.94 8.97 1.79
C ASN A 227 -0.65 9.75 2.09
N ALA A 228 -0.60 10.53 3.18
CA ALA A 228 0.59 11.24 3.61
C ALA A 228 1.74 10.27 3.93
N ARG A 229 1.45 9.19 4.68
CA ARG A 229 2.42 8.13 5.00
C ARG A 229 2.94 7.43 3.75
N ARG A 230 2.05 7.07 2.81
CA ARG A 230 2.42 6.46 1.53
C ARG A 230 3.33 7.36 0.70
N LYS A 231 3.04 8.67 0.67
CA LYS A 231 3.87 9.65 -0.03
C LYS A 231 5.27 9.74 0.59
N LEU A 232 5.37 9.75 1.92
CA LEU A 232 6.64 9.75 2.64
C LEU A 232 7.43 8.46 2.38
N LYS A 233 6.79 7.29 2.54
CA LYS A 233 7.40 5.97 2.25
C LYS A 233 7.90 5.91 0.80
N GLY A 234 7.09 6.35 -0.17
CA GLY A 234 7.49 6.42 -1.57
C GLY A 234 8.68 7.36 -1.82
N ALA A 235 8.73 8.50 -1.12
CA ALA A 235 9.82 9.46 -1.25
C ALA A 235 11.13 8.92 -0.65
N ILE A 236 11.07 8.26 0.52
CA ILE A 236 12.20 7.54 1.12
C ILE A 236 12.68 6.44 0.18
N MET A 237 11.76 5.63 -0.35
CA MET A 237 12.08 4.55 -1.29
C MET A 237 12.75 5.07 -2.57
N ALA A 238 12.25 6.15 -3.17
CA ALA A 238 12.84 6.74 -4.38
C ALA A 238 14.24 7.32 -4.11
N ALA A 239 14.45 7.86 -2.92
CA ALA A 239 15.73 8.36 -2.46
C ALA A 239 16.78 7.23 -2.32
N VAL A 240 16.37 6.10 -1.75
CA VAL A 240 17.27 4.96 -1.52
C VAL A 240 17.41 4.08 -2.76
N SER A 241 16.43 4.01 -3.66
CA SER A 241 16.46 3.17 -4.88
C SER A 241 17.43 3.64 -5.98
N SER A 242 18.40 4.49 -5.66
CA SER A 242 19.59 4.64 -6.50
C SER A 242 20.30 3.27 -6.61
N SER A 243 20.95 3.00 -7.73
CA SER A 243 21.50 1.68 -8.11
C SER A 243 22.41 1.01 -7.06
N LYS A 244 22.86 1.73 -6.03
CA LYS A 244 23.62 1.23 -4.89
C LYS A 244 22.81 0.36 -3.90
N TRP A 245 21.47 0.42 -3.87
CA TRP A 245 20.67 -0.17 -2.77
C TRP A 245 19.66 -1.24 -3.21
N THR A 246 19.50 -1.44 -4.52
CA THR A 246 18.54 -2.37 -5.14
C THR A 246 18.73 -3.84 -4.76
N SER A 247 19.90 -4.17 -4.18
CA SER A 247 20.31 -5.55 -3.90
C SER A 247 19.61 -6.21 -2.70
N PHE A 248 18.83 -5.47 -1.91
CA PHE A 248 18.29 -5.95 -0.62
C PHE A 248 16.86 -6.52 -0.69
N TYR A 249 16.11 -6.26 -1.77
CA TYR A 249 14.74 -6.77 -1.92
C TYR A 249 14.67 -8.15 -2.60
N ASN A 250 15.78 -8.62 -3.16
CA ASN A 250 15.90 -9.95 -3.75
C ASN A 250 16.62 -10.86 -2.75
N ASP A 251 15.96 -11.93 -2.32
CA ASP A 251 16.62 -13.01 -1.60
C ASP A 251 17.25 -13.98 -2.64
N PRO A 252 18.53 -14.41 -2.48
CA PRO A 252 19.45 -14.10 -1.39
C PRO A 252 20.40 -12.92 -1.71
N PRO A 253 20.99 -12.28 -0.68
CA PRO A 253 21.96 -11.20 -0.85
C PRO A 253 23.21 -11.71 -1.59
N PRO A 254 23.78 -10.93 -2.53
CA PRO A 254 25.01 -11.31 -3.19
C PRO A 254 26.18 -11.32 -2.22
N PRO A 255 27.23 -12.14 -2.46
CA PRO A 255 28.27 -12.42 -1.46
C PRO A 255 29.22 -11.27 -1.11
N ASP A 256 29.14 -10.10 -1.76
CA ASP A 256 30.16 -9.04 -1.65
C ASP A 256 29.54 -7.64 -1.55
N ILE A 257 29.00 -7.26 -0.38
CA ILE A 257 28.64 -5.85 -0.08
C ILE A 257 29.41 -5.42 1.18
N ASP A 258 30.21 -4.35 1.05
CA ASP A 258 31.03 -3.77 2.12
C ASP A 258 30.18 -3.36 3.33
N GLY A 259 30.73 -3.52 4.54
CA GLY A 259 30.03 -3.41 5.82
C GLY A 259 29.42 -2.04 6.17
N GLU A 260 29.71 -0.97 5.43
CA GLU A 260 29.10 0.36 5.63
C GLU A 260 27.72 0.51 4.96
N ASP A 261 27.49 -0.15 3.82
CA ASP A 261 26.22 -0.12 3.06
C ASP A 261 25.11 -0.98 3.71
N VAL A 262 25.49 -1.99 4.49
CA VAL A 262 24.56 -2.82 5.28
C VAL A 262 23.94 -2.04 6.44
N THR A 263 24.72 -1.15 7.08
CA THR A 263 24.28 -0.34 8.23
C THR A 263 23.18 0.67 7.89
N SER A 264 23.22 1.19 6.68
CA SER A 264 22.35 2.26 6.20
C SER A 264 21.05 1.73 5.58
N ALA A 265 21.07 0.54 4.97
CA ALA A 265 19.87 -0.19 4.55
C ALA A 265 19.06 -0.68 5.77
N GLY A 266 19.77 -1.15 6.81
CA GLY A 266 19.17 -1.49 8.10
C GLY A 266 18.48 -0.30 8.76
N ALA A 267 19.06 0.90 8.67
CA ALA A 267 18.43 2.10 9.20
C ALA A 267 17.18 2.53 8.40
N VAL A 268 17.18 2.39 7.07
CA VAL A 268 15.99 2.65 6.25
C VAL A 268 14.86 1.65 6.60
N SER A 269 15.19 0.36 6.77
CA SER A 269 14.22 -0.62 7.25
C SER A 269 13.68 -0.23 8.61
N GLN A 270 14.54 0.12 9.56
CA GLN A 270 14.11 0.57 10.89
C GLN A 270 13.20 1.81 10.83
N VAL A 271 13.44 2.74 9.92
CA VAL A 271 12.56 3.92 9.73
C VAL A 271 11.21 3.50 9.15
N LEU A 272 11.20 2.61 8.17
CA LEU A 272 9.96 2.09 7.58
C LEU A 272 9.15 1.26 8.58
N ASP A 273 9.83 0.41 9.35
CA ASP A 273 9.26 -0.37 10.45
C ASP A 273 8.74 0.57 11.55
N SER A 274 9.48 1.63 11.91
CA SER A 274 9.02 2.65 12.87
C SER A 274 7.77 3.39 12.36
N LEU A 275 7.69 3.70 11.06
CA LEU A 275 6.50 4.33 10.47
C LEU A 275 5.29 3.38 10.50
N GLU A 276 5.50 2.07 10.37
CA GLU A 276 4.47 1.03 10.47
C GLU A 276 4.05 0.79 11.93
N GLU A 277 4.97 0.89 12.90
CA GLU A 277 4.67 0.89 14.34
C GLU A 277 3.85 2.12 14.75
N VAL A 278 4.24 3.32 14.29
CA VAL A 278 3.48 4.56 14.52
C VAL A 278 2.04 4.41 14.03
N GLN A 279 1.78 3.64 12.97
CA GLN A 279 0.41 3.40 12.50
C GLN A 279 -0.42 2.56 13.48
N CYS A 280 0.19 1.56 14.14
CA CYS A 280 -0.49 0.76 15.14
C CYS A 280 -0.61 1.50 16.49
N LEU A 281 0.28 2.47 16.75
CA LEU A 281 0.29 3.30 17.97
C LEU A 281 -0.56 4.57 17.87
N ALA A 282 -0.87 5.06 16.66
CA ALA A 282 -1.68 6.26 16.37
C ALA A 282 -3.14 6.23 16.84
N ASP A 283 -3.47 5.30 17.75
CA ASP A 283 -4.63 5.36 18.63
C ASP A 283 -4.29 6.03 20.00
N SER A 284 -3.14 6.72 20.15
CA SER A 284 -2.73 7.39 21.41
C SER A 284 -2.36 8.89 21.22
N THR A 285 -1.92 9.59 22.26
CA THR A 285 -2.16 11.02 22.59
C THR A 285 -1.14 12.07 22.08
N GLU A 286 -1.31 13.37 22.46
CA GLU A 286 -0.46 14.54 22.09
C GLU A 286 1.07 14.35 22.25
N GLN A 287 1.54 13.39 23.05
CA GLN A 287 2.96 13.01 23.18
C GLN A 287 3.57 12.51 21.85
N GLU A 288 2.76 12.18 20.86
CA GLU A 288 3.18 11.64 19.57
C GLU A 288 3.66 12.71 18.57
N LYS A 289 3.21 13.97 18.73
CA LYS A 289 3.80 15.09 17.98
C LYS A 289 5.27 15.25 18.36
N GLU A 290 5.59 15.11 19.64
CA GLU A 290 6.96 15.17 20.15
C GLU A 290 7.80 13.98 19.68
N PHE A 291 7.22 12.78 19.51
CA PHE A 291 7.95 11.62 18.98
C PHE A 291 8.25 11.76 17.48
N VAL A 292 7.28 12.19 16.67
CA VAL A 292 7.53 12.46 15.25
C VAL A 292 8.52 13.62 15.09
N GLU A 293 8.43 14.66 15.93
CA GLU A 293 9.43 15.72 15.99
C GLU A 293 10.81 15.21 16.42
N SER A 294 10.90 14.28 17.38
CA SER A 294 12.18 13.74 17.86
C SER A 294 12.84 12.83 16.85
N VAL A 295 12.08 11.98 16.16
CA VAL A 295 12.57 11.18 15.02
C VAL A 295 13.03 12.10 13.88
N LEU A 296 12.27 13.15 13.56
CA LEU A 296 12.66 14.18 12.59
C LEU A 296 13.76 15.11 13.10
N GLN A 297 14.20 15.03 14.36
CA GLN A 297 15.33 15.76 14.94
C GLN A 297 16.53 14.84 15.22
N ASP A 298 16.41 13.55 14.94
CA ASP A 298 17.47 12.58 15.18
C ASP A 298 18.66 12.84 14.26
N THR A 299 19.76 13.29 14.86
CA THR A 299 21.02 13.62 14.15
C THR A 299 21.63 12.45 13.40
N LYS A 300 21.37 11.20 13.82
CA LYS A 300 21.84 9.98 13.16
C LYS A 300 20.97 9.67 11.94
N LEU A 301 19.66 9.81 12.05
CA LEU A 301 18.74 9.76 10.90
C LEU A 301 19.04 10.88 9.88
N HIS A 302 19.37 12.08 10.35
CA HIS A 302 19.81 13.21 9.50
C HIS A 302 21.13 12.93 8.79
N SER A 303 22.07 12.27 9.47
CA SER A 303 23.35 11.86 8.88
C SER A 303 23.17 10.76 7.82
N LEU A 304 22.21 9.85 8.03
CA LEU A 304 21.88 8.75 7.12
C LEU A 304 21.07 9.21 5.91
N LEU A 305 20.20 10.19 6.08
CA LEU A 305 19.42 10.76 4.99
C LEU A 305 20.27 11.68 4.10
N ASN A 306 21.43 12.17 4.51
CA ASN A 306 22.31 13.06 3.72
C ASN A 306 21.65 14.42 3.35
N ALA A 307 22.41 15.51 3.44
CA ALA A 307 21.87 16.87 3.25
C ALA A 307 21.22 17.08 1.87
N GLU A 308 21.77 16.43 0.83
CA GLU A 308 21.27 16.53 -0.54
C GLU A 308 19.92 15.81 -0.75
N LEU A 309 19.65 14.74 0.01
CA LEU A 309 18.38 14.01 -0.08
C LEU A 309 17.28 14.77 0.66
N LEU A 310 17.60 15.35 1.82
CA LEU A 310 16.68 16.23 2.53
C LEU A 310 16.34 17.44 1.66
N GLU A 311 17.31 18.11 1.04
CA GLU A 311 17.05 19.19 0.07
C GLU A 311 16.21 18.75 -1.14
N ARG A 312 16.41 17.54 -1.66
CA ARG A 312 15.59 16.98 -2.76
C ARG A 312 14.17 16.59 -2.32
N LEU A 313 14.01 16.11 -1.09
CA LEU A 313 12.71 15.82 -0.48
C LEU A 313 11.94 17.12 -0.23
N PHE A 314 12.61 18.17 0.26
CA PHE A 314 12.01 19.48 0.52
C PHE A 314 11.74 20.29 -0.76
N SER A 315 12.52 20.11 -1.83
CA SER A 315 12.31 20.82 -3.10
C SER A 315 11.27 20.17 -4.03
N ASN A 316 11.09 18.83 -4.00
CA ASN A 316 10.08 18.15 -4.83
C ASN A 316 8.68 18.14 -4.24
N ILE A 317 8.57 18.23 -2.91
CA ILE A 317 7.28 18.43 -2.28
C ILE A 317 7.02 19.94 -2.32
N LYS A 318 6.08 20.40 -3.16
CA LYS A 318 5.49 21.75 -3.01
C LYS A 318 4.78 21.81 -1.65
N LEU A 319 5.57 22.06 -0.62
CA LEU A 319 5.23 22.01 0.80
C LEU A 319 4.58 23.31 1.27
N HIS A 320 4.12 24.16 0.35
CA HIS A 320 3.47 25.43 0.70
C HIS A 320 2.18 25.24 1.51
N THR A 321 1.52 24.07 1.39
CA THR A 321 0.31 23.74 2.15
C THR A 321 0.62 23.13 3.53
N LEU A 322 1.78 22.49 3.69
CA LEU A 322 2.24 21.91 4.97
C LEU A 322 3.03 22.94 5.81
N LEU A 323 3.55 23.99 5.19
CA LEU A 323 4.19 25.13 5.87
C LEU A 323 3.21 25.95 6.72
N ASN A 324 1.91 25.92 6.41
CA ASN A 324 0.90 26.67 7.18
C ASN A 324 0.54 26.07 8.55
N HIS A 325 1.08 24.90 8.91
CA HIS A 325 0.86 24.28 10.23
C HIS A 325 2.07 24.35 11.18
N GLY A 326 2.93 25.37 11.04
CA GLY A 326 3.85 25.85 12.09
C GLY A 326 5.09 25.00 12.40
N LEU A 327 4.99 23.66 12.36
CA LEU A 327 6.10 22.77 12.75
C LEU A 327 7.28 22.83 11.76
N LEU A 328 7.01 22.79 10.45
CA LEU A 328 8.06 22.70 9.42
C LEU A 328 8.74 24.04 9.10
N TYR A 329 8.08 25.17 9.36
CA TYR A 329 8.68 26.51 9.18
C TYR A 329 9.81 26.76 10.19
N SER A 330 9.62 26.31 11.44
CA SER A 330 10.65 26.35 12.49
C SER A 330 11.89 25.54 12.12
N VAL A 331 11.69 24.35 11.55
CA VAL A 331 12.78 23.45 11.12
C VAL A 331 13.55 24.02 9.92
N HIS A 332 12.87 24.55 8.91
CA HIS A 332 13.53 25.19 7.77
C HIS A 332 14.30 26.45 8.17
N THR A 333 13.76 27.27 9.08
CA THR A 333 14.44 28.49 9.53
C THR A 333 15.69 28.15 10.33
N ARG A 334 15.63 27.13 11.21
CA ARG A 334 16.80 26.63 11.95
C ARG A 334 17.83 25.92 11.06
N PHE A 335 17.39 25.24 9.99
CA PHE A 335 18.28 24.64 8.98
C PHE A 335 19.10 25.72 8.27
N VAL A 336 18.45 26.77 7.73
CA VAL A 336 19.14 27.87 7.03
C VAL A 336 20.12 28.60 7.96
N GLN A 337 19.74 28.83 9.23
CA GLN A 337 20.63 29.45 10.22
C GLN A 337 21.84 28.59 10.60
N LYS A 338 21.69 27.26 10.64
CA LYS A 338 22.80 26.35 11.00
C LYS A 338 23.77 26.13 9.83
N THR A 339 23.27 26.13 8.59
CA THR A 339 24.11 26.06 7.38
C THR A 339 24.88 27.36 7.14
N LEU A 340 24.26 28.53 7.42
CA LEU A 340 24.96 29.82 7.38
C LEU A 340 26.05 29.92 8.47
N ASN A 341 25.77 29.46 9.69
CA ASN A 341 26.76 29.48 10.78
C ASN A 341 27.92 28.49 10.58
N ASN A 342 27.73 27.42 9.81
CA ASN A 342 28.82 26.49 9.48
C ASN A 342 29.72 26.99 8.33
N HIS A 343 29.31 28.02 7.58
CA HIS A 343 30.13 28.64 6.55
C HIS A 343 31.03 29.79 7.04
N GLU A 344 30.89 30.24 8.30
CA GLU A 344 31.78 31.24 8.91
C GLU A 344 33.05 30.65 9.56
N ILE A 345 33.24 29.32 9.55
CA ILE A 345 34.42 28.66 10.16
C ILE A 345 35.46 28.22 9.11
N VAL A 346 35.33 28.68 7.85
CA VAL A 346 36.37 28.48 6.83
C VAL A 346 36.66 29.79 6.11
N LEU A 347 37.42 30.68 6.76
CA LEU A 347 38.37 31.60 6.12
C LEU A 347 39.56 31.83 7.07
#